data_AF-A0A7C9ILB8-F1
#
_entry.id   AF-A0A7C9ILB8-F1
#
_cell.length_a   1.000
_cell.length_b   1.000
_cell.length_c   1.000
_cell.angle_alpha   90.00
_cell.angle_beta   90.00
_cell.angle_gamma   90.00
#
_symmetry.space_group_name_H-M   'P 1'
#
loop_
_entity.id
_entity.type
_entity.pdbx_description
1 polymer ?
#
loop_
_entity_poly.entity_id
_entity_poly.type
_entity_poly.pdbx_seq_one_letter_code
_entity_poly.pdbx_strand_id
1 'polypeptide(L)'
;MIEEKPKNINSLILDSGVWALNQGTLKHKSNVKIYSKFLTRRKHLFNFYFNYDEKFDGDPLEINWANQIYLEDNGHRPVPVIHSFTKQEINHFLSFEGYYDKIAIGSTLSKDPQHLKDVVELFYTHNFKVHVFAYGSYKRLLGLKAWSTDCSSFARWVSVGRVIFYSELMKEEVTFSFLPEDRNGNTNDDFIDGHKYKKYNILEEYQDYIYTNLGLTKNDLATETILRTVANSFYFSSLEKKITERQISDGLVFDTW
;
A
#
# COMPACT_ATOMS: atom_id res chain seq x y z
N MET A 1 10.04 7.85 -18.09
CA MET A 1 10.75 7.88 -16.79
C MET A 1 10.44 9.22 -16.15
N ILE A 2 10.28 9.28 -14.83
CA ILE A 2 10.11 10.56 -14.11
C ILE A 2 11.47 11.28 -14.17
N GLU A 3 11.49 12.47 -14.78
CA GLU A 3 12.70 13.30 -14.87
C GLU A 3 12.74 14.35 -13.75
N GLU A 4 11.57 14.80 -13.32
CA GLU A 4 11.37 15.74 -12.24
C GLU A 4 10.20 15.29 -11.36
N LYS A 5 10.25 15.62 -10.07
CA LYS A 5 9.13 15.34 -9.15
C LYS A 5 7.90 16.16 -9.59
N PRO A 6 6.74 15.55 -9.83
CA PRO A 6 5.54 16.29 -10.23
C PRO A 6 5.15 17.33 -9.19
N LYS A 7 4.77 18.54 -9.63
CA LYS A 7 4.47 19.69 -8.76
C LYS A 7 3.31 19.46 -7.80
N ASN A 8 2.41 18.53 -8.13
CA ASN A 8 1.23 18.15 -7.35
C ASN A 8 1.47 16.90 -6.48
N ILE A 9 2.72 16.46 -6.32
CA ILE A 9 3.08 15.31 -5.48
C ILE A 9 3.98 15.78 -4.33
N ASN A 10 3.47 15.69 -3.11
CA ASN A 10 4.19 16.14 -1.90
C ASN A 10 5.38 15.24 -1.56
N SER A 11 5.25 13.93 -1.74
CA SER A 11 6.28 12.94 -1.41
C SER A 11 6.29 11.83 -2.45
N LEU A 12 7.47 11.31 -2.77
CA LEU A 12 7.64 10.19 -3.69
C LEU A 12 8.53 9.13 -3.06
N ILE A 13 8.05 7.89 -3.03
CA ILE A 13 8.74 6.75 -2.45
C ILE A 13 8.98 5.73 -3.55
N LEU A 14 10.13 5.07 -3.53
CA LEU A 14 10.49 4.07 -4.53
C LEU A 14 10.51 2.66 -3.94
N ASP A 15 9.68 1.80 -4.51
CA ASP A 15 9.82 0.35 -4.43
C ASP A 15 10.95 -0.13 -5.38
N SER A 16 11.71 -1.13 -4.94
CA SER A 16 12.79 -1.76 -5.70
C SER A 16 12.30 -2.54 -6.93
N GLY A 17 11.00 -2.83 -7.00
CA GLY A 17 10.35 -3.50 -8.12
C GLY A 17 10.59 -5.01 -8.14
N VAL A 18 11.17 -5.55 -7.07
CA VAL A 18 11.45 -6.97 -6.91
C VAL A 18 10.18 -7.83 -6.99
N TRP A 19 9.05 -7.33 -6.46
CA TRP A 19 7.79 -8.08 -6.54
C TRP A 19 7.42 -8.40 -8.00
N ALA A 20 7.54 -7.42 -8.90
CA ALA A 20 7.26 -7.61 -10.32
C ALA A 20 8.24 -8.59 -11.00
N LEU A 21 9.49 -8.63 -10.53
CA LEU A 21 10.49 -9.61 -10.96
C LEU A 21 10.08 -11.03 -10.58
N ASN A 22 9.70 -11.25 -9.32
CA ASN A 22 9.28 -12.55 -8.79
C ASN A 22 7.96 -13.04 -9.40
N GLN A 23 7.10 -12.13 -9.88
CA GLN A 23 5.90 -12.50 -10.66
C GLN A 23 6.19 -12.76 -12.15
N GLY A 24 7.44 -12.61 -12.61
CA GLY A 24 7.80 -12.78 -14.03
C GLY A 24 7.20 -11.72 -14.96
N THR A 25 6.76 -10.59 -14.41
CA THR A 25 6.08 -9.52 -15.18
C THR A 25 7.05 -8.48 -15.74
N LEU A 26 8.31 -8.48 -15.28
CA LEU A 26 9.35 -7.61 -15.82
C LEU A 26 9.92 -8.17 -17.13
N LYS A 27 9.94 -7.33 -18.16
CA LYS A 27 10.57 -7.64 -19.46
C LYS A 27 12.09 -7.63 -19.44
N HIS A 28 12.69 -7.09 -18.38
CA HIS A 28 14.14 -6.92 -18.25
C HIS A 28 14.66 -7.57 -16.97
N LYS A 29 15.84 -8.18 -17.06
CA LYS A 29 16.55 -8.70 -15.88
C LYS A 29 16.92 -7.52 -14.97
N SER A 30 16.59 -7.63 -13.70
CA SER A 30 17.01 -6.71 -12.65
C SER A 30 17.85 -7.44 -11.62
N ASN A 31 18.72 -6.72 -10.93
CA ASN A 31 19.48 -7.18 -9.76
C ASN A 31 19.92 -5.97 -8.95
N VAL A 32 20.47 -6.21 -7.75
CA VAL A 32 20.93 -5.14 -6.84
C VAL A 32 21.91 -4.16 -7.50
N LYS A 33 22.77 -4.61 -8.43
CA LYS A 33 23.74 -3.75 -9.13
C LYS A 33 23.06 -2.80 -10.11
N ILE A 34 22.03 -3.28 -10.81
CA ILE A 34 21.22 -2.45 -11.72
C ILE A 34 20.43 -1.42 -10.91
N TYR A 35 19.84 -1.85 -9.79
CA TYR A 35 19.12 -0.96 -8.88
C TYR A 35 20.03 0.12 -8.27
N SER A 36 21.24 -0.24 -7.81
CA SER A 36 22.25 0.74 -7.35
C SER A 36 22.57 1.77 -8.43
N LYS A 37 22.84 1.35 -9.68
CA LYS A 37 23.10 2.27 -10.80
C LYS A 37 21.91 3.21 -11.06
N PHE A 38 20.69 2.74 -10.88
CA PHE A 38 19.49 3.57 -10.97
C PHE A 38 19.45 4.60 -9.83
N LEU A 39 19.65 4.16 -8.59
CA LEU A 39 19.67 5.04 -7.41
C LEU A 39 20.76 6.12 -7.53
N THR A 40 21.95 5.80 -8.04
CA THR A 40 23.02 6.80 -8.26
C THR A 40 22.56 7.96 -9.13
N ARG A 41 21.67 7.68 -10.10
CA ARG A 41 21.18 8.69 -11.04
C ARG A 41 19.90 9.37 -10.57
N ARG A 42 19.07 8.70 -9.79
CA ARG A 42 17.67 9.09 -9.57
C ARG A 42 17.24 9.19 -8.11
N LYS A 43 18.07 8.78 -7.12
CA LYS A 43 17.67 8.77 -5.70
C LYS A 43 17.19 10.13 -5.18
N HIS A 44 17.67 11.23 -5.76
CA HIS A 44 17.28 12.60 -5.41
C HIS A 44 15.81 12.94 -5.73
N LEU A 45 15.14 12.13 -6.55
CA LEU A 45 13.71 12.32 -6.86
C LEU A 45 12.79 11.75 -5.78
N PHE A 46 13.34 10.93 -4.87
CA PHE A 46 12.58 10.16 -3.89
C PHE A 46 12.91 10.64 -2.48
N ASN A 47 11.89 10.70 -1.64
CA ASN A 47 12.01 10.99 -0.20
C ASN A 47 12.75 9.84 0.52
N PHE A 48 12.46 8.60 0.12
CA PHE A 48 13.23 7.41 0.47
C PHE A 48 12.90 6.27 -0.50
N TYR A 49 13.62 5.16 -0.37
CA TYR A 49 13.51 4.01 -1.25
C TYR A 49 13.78 2.74 -0.45
N PHE A 50 13.18 1.63 -0.84
CA PHE A 50 13.33 0.35 -0.13
C PHE A 50 14.52 -0.46 -0.66
N ASN A 51 14.95 -1.44 0.14
CA ASN A 51 15.99 -2.38 -0.21
C ASN A 51 15.65 -3.20 -1.46
N TYR A 52 16.67 -3.76 -2.11
CA TYR A 52 16.49 -4.78 -3.14
C TYR A 52 16.32 -6.16 -2.49
N ASP A 53 15.11 -6.42 -2.00
CA ASP A 53 14.71 -7.53 -1.13
C ASP A 53 14.26 -8.77 -1.93
N GLU A 54 15.13 -9.28 -2.81
CA GLU A 54 14.78 -10.31 -3.81
C GLU A 54 14.30 -11.66 -3.30
N LYS A 55 14.64 -12.02 -2.07
CA LYS A 55 14.30 -13.31 -1.47
C LYS A 55 13.05 -13.18 -0.58
N PHE A 56 11.97 -13.87 -0.95
CA PHE A 56 10.68 -13.85 -0.22
C PHE A 56 10.39 -15.11 0.61
N ASP A 57 11.13 -16.20 0.37
CA ASP A 57 10.92 -17.52 0.97
C ASP A 57 12.22 -18.14 1.48
N GLY A 58 12.10 -19.18 2.32
CA GLY A 58 13.26 -19.83 2.94
C GLY A 58 13.88 -18.98 4.05
N ASP A 59 15.18 -18.76 3.98
CA ASP A 59 15.93 -17.84 4.86
C ASP A 59 16.23 -16.53 4.09
N PRO A 60 15.30 -15.55 4.09
CA PRO A 60 15.43 -14.34 3.29
C PRO A 60 16.48 -13.37 3.84
N LEU A 61 16.83 -13.49 5.13
CA LEU A 61 17.67 -12.53 5.82
C LEU A 61 19.06 -12.44 5.19
N GLU A 62 19.72 -13.56 4.93
CA GLU A 62 21.10 -13.57 4.42
C GLU A 62 21.23 -12.81 3.08
N ILE A 63 20.39 -13.16 2.10
CA ILE A 63 20.45 -12.57 0.76
C ILE A 63 20.01 -11.10 0.78
N ASN A 64 18.89 -10.80 1.44
CA ASN A 64 18.37 -9.43 1.45
C ASN A 64 19.28 -8.49 2.25
N TRP A 65 19.91 -8.98 3.32
CA TRP A 65 20.89 -8.21 4.08
C TRP A 65 22.19 -8.00 3.31
N ALA A 66 22.67 -8.99 2.56
CA ALA A 66 23.81 -8.79 1.66
C ALA A 66 23.52 -7.71 0.60
N ASN A 67 22.29 -7.65 0.07
CA ASN A 67 21.86 -6.58 -0.82
C ASN A 67 21.78 -5.22 -0.12
N GLN A 68 21.31 -5.18 1.14
CA GLN A 68 21.30 -3.96 1.96
C GLN A 68 22.71 -3.41 2.13
N ILE A 69 23.65 -4.25 2.59
CA ILE A 69 25.06 -3.87 2.78
C ILE A 69 25.67 -3.40 1.45
N TYR A 70 25.46 -4.13 0.36
CA TYR A 70 25.98 -3.73 -0.95
C TYR A 70 25.49 -2.33 -1.36
N LEU A 71 24.21 -2.01 -1.14
CA LEU A 71 23.67 -0.70 -1.46
C LEU A 71 24.27 0.39 -0.55
N GLU A 72 24.45 0.11 0.73
CA GLU A 72 25.07 1.03 1.69
C GLU A 72 26.54 1.32 1.38
N ASP A 73 27.32 0.30 1.06
CA ASP A 73 28.71 0.43 0.61
C ASP A 73 28.85 1.27 -0.66
N ASN A 74 27.79 1.34 -1.48
CA ASN A 74 27.71 2.19 -2.68
C ASN A 74 27.10 3.59 -2.40
N GLY A 75 26.99 3.99 -1.13
CA GLY A 75 26.53 5.31 -0.72
C GLY A 75 25.02 5.52 -0.85
N HIS A 76 24.24 4.45 -0.83
CA HIS A 76 22.79 4.49 -0.69
C HIS A 76 22.40 4.23 0.77
N ARG A 77 21.14 4.51 1.12
CA ARG A 77 20.58 4.19 2.44
C ARG A 77 19.13 3.74 2.28
N PRO A 78 18.90 2.57 1.67
CA PRO A 78 17.56 2.06 1.47
C PRO A 78 16.93 1.66 2.81
N VAL A 79 15.61 1.73 2.90
CA VAL A 79 14.85 1.23 4.05
C VAL A 79 14.91 -0.30 4.04
N PRO A 80 15.38 -0.95 5.12
CA PRO A 80 15.39 -2.41 5.21
C PRO A 80 13.97 -2.97 5.19
N VAL A 81 13.81 -4.17 4.62
CA VAL A 81 12.53 -4.87 4.49
C VAL A 81 12.63 -6.23 5.16
N ILE A 82 11.73 -6.53 6.11
CA ILE A 82 11.65 -7.84 6.74
C ILE A 82 10.71 -8.77 5.98
N HIS A 83 11.09 -10.05 5.88
CA HIS A 83 10.32 -11.10 5.19
C HIS A 83 9.98 -12.30 6.07
N SER A 84 10.43 -12.32 7.33
CA SER A 84 10.01 -13.27 8.35
C SER A 84 9.73 -12.60 9.70
N PHE A 85 8.80 -13.18 10.46
CA PHE A 85 8.57 -12.85 11.87
C PHE A 85 9.40 -13.71 12.83
N THR A 86 10.50 -14.31 12.34
CA THR A 86 11.42 -15.04 13.22
C THR A 86 12.09 -14.08 14.21
N LYS A 87 12.37 -14.57 15.41
CA LYS A 87 13.15 -13.81 16.41
C LYS A 87 14.52 -13.39 15.88
N GLN A 88 15.13 -14.20 15.01
CA GLN A 88 16.43 -13.90 14.41
C GLN A 88 16.38 -12.63 13.56
N GLU A 89 15.46 -12.55 12.61
CA GLU A 89 15.33 -11.38 11.73
C GLU A 89 14.86 -10.14 12.48
N ILE A 90 13.87 -10.29 13.38
CA ILE A 90 13.40 -9.17 14.21
C ILE A 90 14.55 -8.62 15.07
N ASN A 91 15.26 -9.48 15.82
CA ASN A 91 16.36 -9.03 16.67
C ASN A 91 17.53 -8.46 15.86
N HIS A 92 17.78 -8.99 14.66
CA HIS A 92 18.78 -8.43 13.76
C HIS A 92 18.49 -6.96 13.48
N PHE A 93 17.27 -6.61 13.04
CA PHE A 93 16.94 -5.22 12.74
C PHE A 93 16.79 -4.33 13.98
N LEU A 94 16.30 -4.87 15.10
CA LEU A 94 16.29 -4.13 16.37
C LEU A 94 17.70 -3.77 16.85
N SER A 95 18.72 -4.58 16.52
CA SER A 95 20.12 -4.24 16.87
C SER A 95 20.67 -3.02 16.13
N PHE A 96 19.97 -2.54 15.09
CA PHE A 96 20.26 -1.32 14.34
C PHE A 96 19.36 -0.15 14.74
N GLU A 97 18.71 -0.22 15.90
CA GLU A 97 18.00 0.94 16.47
C GLU A 97 18.94 2.16 16.53
N GLY A 98 18.45 3.32 16.10
CA GLY A 98 19.22 4.55 15.96
C GLY A 98 20.07 4.64 14.68
N TYR A 99 20.39 3.52 14.02
CA TYR A 99 20.98 3.52 12.68
C TYR A 99 19.92 3.59 11.58
N TYR A 100 18.82 2.85 11.71
CA TYR A 100 17.65 3.02 10.84
C TYR A 100 16.52 3.68 11.61
N ASP A 101 15.87 4.66 10.99
CA ASP A 101 14.66 5.31 11.52
C ASP A 101 13.38 4.71 10.93
N LYS A 102 13.50 3.91 9.86
CA LYS A 102 12.41 3.27 9.14
C LYS A 102 12.70 1.79 8.95
N ILE A 103 11.64 1.00 8.97
CA ILE A 103 11.67 -0.40 8.56
C ILE A 103 10.41 -0.73 7.78
N ALA A 104 10.51 -1.62 6.81
CA ALA A 104 9.38 -2.10 6.04
C ALA A 104 9.06 -3.56 6.33
N ILE A 105 7.80 -3.94 6.22
CA ILE A 105 7.31 -5.31 6.35
C ILE A 105 6.80 -5.78 5.00
N GLY A 106 7.39 -6.87 4.49
CA GLY A 106 7.05 -7.46 3.20
C GLY A 106 5.58 -7.90 3.11
N SER A 107 5.01 -7.80 1.90
CA SER A 107 3.58 -8.06 1.67
C SER A 107 3.14 -9.50 1.98
N THR A 108 4.05 -10.47 1.93
CA THR A 108 3.79 -11.88 2.24
C THR A 108 3.40 -12.10 3.70
N LEU A 109 4.00 -11.33 4.60
CA LEU A 109 3.75 -11.37 6.05
C LEU A 109 2.42 -10.73 6.44
N SER A 110 1.86 -9.90 5.57
CA SER A 110 0.60 -9.21 5.84
C SER A 110 -0.64 -10.13 5.94
N LYS A 111 -0.46 -11.42 5.62
CA LYS A 111 -1.48 -12.47 5.69
C LYS A 111 -1.75 -12.96 7.12
N ASP A 112 -0.90 -12.63 8.08
CA ASP A 112 -1.10 -12.92 9.50
C ASP A 112 -1.29 -11.61 10.29
N PRO A 113 -2.54 -11.11 10.39
CA PRO A 113 -2.79 -9.77 10.94
C PRO A 113 -2.42 -9.63 12.41
N GLN A 114 -2.50 -10.72 13.20
CA GLN A 114 -2.19 -10.66 14.62
C GLN A 114 -0.69 -10.53 14.84
N HIS A 115 0.12 -11.44 14.25
CA HIS A 115 1.58 -11.32 14.35
C HIS A 115 2.11 -10.03 13.71
N LEU A 116 1.50 -9.59 12.60
CA LEU A 116 1.85 -8.29 12.01
C LEU A 116 1.65 -7.16 13.02
N LYS A 117 0.51 -7.13 13.72
CA LYS A 117 0.23 -6.08 14.71
C LYS A 117 1.25 -6.12 15.85
N ASP A 118 1.58 -7.30 16.35
CA ASP A 118 2.54 -7.48 17.45
C ASP A 118 3.95 -7.01 17.04
N VAL A 119 4.38 -7.31 15.80
CA VAL A 119 5.68 -6.89 15.27
C VAL A 119 5.72 -5.39 14.97
N VAL A 120 4.64 -4.82 14.41
CA VAL A 120 4.52 -3.37 14.20
C VAL A 120 4.57 -2.62 15.53
N GLU A 121 3.87 -3.12 16.55
CA GLU A 121 3.92 -2.57 17.92
C GLU A 121 5.35 -2.60 18.47
N LEU A 122 6.04 -3.73 18.35
CA LEU A 122 7.42 -3.89 18.81
C LEU A 122 8.37 -2.89 18.12
N PHE A 123 8.31 -2.75 16.79
CA PHE A 123 9.15 -1.78 16.11
C PHE A 123 8.78 -0.33 16.48
N TYR A 124 7.49 -0.05 16.67
CA TYR A 124 7.02 1.26 17.11
C TYR A 124 7.57 1.63 18.50
N THR A 125 7.57 0.70 19.47
CA THR A 125 8.13 0.98 20.81
C THR A 125 9.64 1.17 20.81
N HIS A 126 10.34 0.71 19.76
CA HIS A 126 11.75 0.97 19.47
C HIS A 126 11.95 2.14 18.48
N ASN A 127 10.99 3.06 18.39
CA ASN A 127 11.05 4.31 17.62
C ASN A 127 11.23 4.15 16.10
N PHE A 128 10.95 2.98 15.53
CA PHE A 128 10.95 2.80 14.08
C PHE A 128 9.65 3.34 13.46
N LYS A 129 9.77 4.02 12.32
CA LYS A 129 8.66 4.33 11.42
C LYS A 129 8.41 3.12 10.51
N VAL A 130 7.36 2.36 10.81
CA VAL A 130 7.06 1.11 10.12
C VAL A 130 6.24 1.33 8.85
N HIS A 131 6.75 0.87 7.70
CA HIS A 131 6.00 0.77 6.46
C HIS A 131 5.46 -0.65 6.27
N VAL A 132 4.18 -0.82 5.95
CA VAL A 132 3.60 -2.15 5.68
C VAL A 132 3.18 -2.26 4.22
N PHE A 133 3.83 -3.15 3.47
CA PHE A 133 3.54 -3.33 2.06
C PHE A 133 2.16 -3.96 1.82
N ALA A 134 1.45 -3.47 0.80
CA ALA A 134 0.17 -4.01 0.32
C ALA A 134 -0.93 -4.13 1.39
N TYR A 135 -1.10 -3.10 2.22
CA TYR A 135 -1.96 -3.12 3.40
C TYR A 135 -3.01 -2.00 3.41
N GLY A 136 -3.81 -1.88 2.34
CA GLY A 136 -4.66 -0.72 2.11
C GLY A 136 -6.12 -0.76 2.59
N SER A 137 -6.55 -1.67 3.46
CA SER A 137 -7.99 -1.78 3.82
C SER A 137 -8.29 -1.11 5.18
N TYR A 138 -9.43 -0.43 5.31
CA TYR A 138 -9.83 0.26 6.55
C TYR A 138 -9.78 -0.68 7.76
N LYS A 139 -10.44 -1.84 7.67
CA LYS A 139 -10.51 -2.82 8.76
C LYS A 139 -9.12 -3.30 9.19
N ARG A 140 -8.22 -3.44 8.24
CA ARG A 140 -6.85 -3.90 8.47
C ARG A 140 -6.01 -2.81 9.13
N LEU A 141 -6.12 -1.57 8.65
CA LEU A 141 -5.36 -0.42 9.14
C LEU A 141 -5.78 0.07 10.53
N LEU A 142 -7.04 -0.17 10.91
CA LEU A 142 -7.56 0.30 12.19
C LEU A 142 -6.77 -0.29 13.38
N GLY A 143 -6.17 0.60 14.18
CA GLY A 143 -5.39 0.22 15.36
C GLY A 143 -4.01 -0.38 15.05
N LEU A 144 -3.56 -0.33 13.80
CA LEU A 144 -2.19 -0.66 13.42
C LEU A 144 -1.31 0.58 13.57
N LYS A 145 -0.19 0.46 14.30
CA LYS A 145 0.80 1.54 14.48
C LYS A 145 1.79 1.63 13.31
N ALA A 146 1.30 1.41 12.09
CA ALA A 146 2.09 1.60 10.89
C ALA A 146 2.17 3.09 10.58
N TRP A 147 3.37 3.56 10.25
CA TRP A 147 3.62 4.92 9.80
C TRP A 147 3.15 5.15 8.37
N SER A 148 3.27 4.15 7.49
CA SER A 148 2.74 4.21 6.13
C SER A 148 2.41 2.83 5.58
N THR A 149 1.63 2.82 4.49
CA THR A 149 1.33 1.63 3.70
C THR A 149 1.16 2.02 2.23
N ASP A 150 1.26 1.05 1.34
CA ASP A 150 0.86 1.17 -0.06
C ASP A 150 -0.20 0.12 -0.42
N CYS A 151 -0.91 0.34 -1.52
CA CYS A 151 -1.64 -0.72 -2.19
C CYS A 151 -1.85 -0.41 -3.67
N SER A 152 -1.93 -1.46 -4.50
CA SER A 152 -2.29 -1.36 -5.92
C SER A 152 -3.78 -1.65 -6.18
N SER A 153 -4.54 -1.93 -5.13
CA SER A 153 -5.95 -2.35 -5.23
C SER A 153 -6.82 -1.33 -5.96
N PHE A 154 -6.58 -0.03 -5.76
CA PHE A 154 -7.33 1.04 -6.43
C PHE A 154 -7.33 0.89 -7.96
N ALA A 155 -6.18 0.59 -8.57
CA ALA A 155 -6.03 0.40 -10.01
C ALA A 155 -6.51 -0.98 -10.46
N ARG A 156 -6.23 -2.02 -9.66
CA ARG A 156 -6.65 -3.39 -9.97
C ARG A 156 -8.17 -3.54 -9.99
N TRP A 157 -8.89 -2.92 -9.06
CA TRP A 157 -10.36 -2.94 -9.04
C TRP A 157 -10.96 -2.24 -10.25
N VAL A 158 -10.41 -1.10 -10.67
CA VAL A 158 -10.87 -0.41 -11.88
C VAL A 158 -10.73 -1.28 -13.13
N SER A 159 -9.66 -2.07 -13.23
CA SER A 159 -9.42 -2.99 -14.37
C SER A 159 -10.47 -4.11 -14.52
N VAL A 160 -11.30 -4.31 -13.48
CA VAL A 160 -12.43 -5.23 -13.46
C VAL A 160 -13.75 -4.51 -13.19
N GLY A 161 -13.80 -3.21 -13.48
CA GLY A 161 -15.02 -2.39 -13.42
C GLY A 161 -15.52 -2.09 -12.00
N ARG A 162 -14.65 -2.13 -10.99
CA ARG A 162 -15.03 -1.95 -9.59
C ARG A 162 -14.63 -0.60 -9.00
N VAL A 163 -15.51 -0.08 -8.14
CA VAL A 163 -15.25 1.05 -7.24
C VAL A 163 -15.40 0.63 -5.78
N ILE A 164 -14.78 1.37 -4.88
CA ILE A 164 -14.83 1.14 -3.43
C ILE A 164 -15.17 2.43 -2.67
N PHE A 165 -15.84 2.29 -1.53
CA PHE A 165 -15.93 3.34 -0.52
C PHE A 165 -16.16 2.74 0.87
N TYR A 166 -16.09 3.57 1.91
CA TYR A 166 -16.48 3.19 3.26
C TYR A 166 -17.93 3.62 3.49
N SER A 167 -18.81 2.66 3.76
CA SER A 167 -20.21 2.91 4.10
C SER A 167 -20.33 3.21 5.59
N GLU A 168 -20.85 4.39 5.93
CA GLU A 168 -21.22 4.74 7.31
C GLU A 168 -22.47 4.00 7.77
N LEU A 169 -23.35 3.59 6.85
CA LEU A 169 -24.52 2.76 7.16
C LEU A 169 -24.12 1.34 7.58
N MET A 170 -23.17 0.73 6.87
CA MET A 170 -22.69 -0.65 7.17
C MET A 170 -21.49 -0.68 8.13
N LYS A 171 -20.81 0.45 8.34
CA LYS A 171 -19.55 0.57 9.09
C LYS A 171 -18.41 -0.29 8.51
N GLU A 172 -18.41 -0.51 7.20
CA GLU A 172 -17.39 -1.29 6.50
C GLU A 172 -17.12 -0.76 5.09
N GLU A 173 -16.07 -1.29 4.47
CA GLU A 173 -15.76 -1.01 3.06
C GLU A 173 -16.69 -1.80 2.15
N VAL A 174 -17.30 -1.12 1.19
CA VAL A 174 -18.22 -1.72 0.21
C VAL A 174 -17.66 -1.51 -1.18
N THR A 175 -17.76 -2.55 -2.02
CA THR A 175 -17.39 -2.48 -3.44
C THR A 175 -18.63 -2.56 -4.31
N PHE A 176 -18.63 -1.81 -5.42
CA PHE A 176 -19.60 -1.95 -6.49
C PHE A 176 -18.91 -2.34 -7.78
N SER A 177 -19.49 -3.31 -8.48
CA SER A 177 -19.16 -3.65 -9.85
C SER A 177 -20.08 -2.89 -10.81
N PHE A 178 -19.49 -2.26 -11.81
CA PHE A 178 -20.21 -1.70 -12.97
C PHE A 178 -20.37 -2.71 -14.11
N LEU A 179 -19.93 -3.96 -13.90
CA LEU A 179 -20.11 -5.06 -14.84
C LEU A 179 -21.11 -6.05 -14.25
N PRO A 180 -22.13 -6.50 -15.00
CA PRO A 180 -23.09 -7.48 -14.51
C PRO A 180 -22.44 -8.86 -14.29
N GLU A 181 -21.39 -9.18 -15.05
CA GLU A 181 -20.69 -10.46 -15.00
C GLU A 181 -19.17 -10.26 -14.87
N ASP A 182 -18.48 -11.26 -14.33
CA ASP A 182 -17.02 -11.34 -14.31
C ASP A 182 -16.46 -11.81 -15.66
N ARG A 183 -15.13 -11.95 -15.76
CA ARG A 183 -14.46 -12.39 -17.00
C ARG A 183 -14.75 -13.84 -17.38
N ASN A 184 -15.34 -14.62 -16.48
CA ASN A 184 -15.72 -16.01 -16.69
C ASN A 184 -17.22 -16.16 -16.98
N GLY A 185 -17.98 -15.06 -17.03
CA GLY A 185 -19.43 -15.07 -17.24
C GLY A 185 -20.25 -15.34 -15.98
N ASN A 186 -19.63 -15.33 -14.78
CA ASN A 186 -20.38 -15.45 -13.54
C ASN A 186 -20.99 -14.10 -13.17
N THR A 187 -22.22 -14.08 -12.68
CA THR A 187 -22.86 -12.86 -12.19
C THR A 187 -22.04 -12.25 -11.04
N ASN A 188 -21.82 -10.93 -11.09
CA ASN A 188 -21.22 -10.19 -9.98
C ASN A 188 -22.27 -9.93 -8.90
N ASP A 189 -22.12 -10.56 -7.74
CA ASP A 189 -22.96 -10.31 -6.56
C ASP A 189 -22.90 -8.86 -6.06
N ASP A 190 -21.82 -8.17 -6.40
CA ASP A 190 -21.58 -6.76 -6.11
C ASP A 190 -21.99 -5.82 -7.26
N PHE A 191 -22.76 -6.29 -8.24
CA PHE A 191 -23.26 -5.43 -9.32
C PHE A 191 -24.08 -4.25 -8.77
N ILE A 192 -23.79 -3.05 -9.25
CA ILE A 192 -24.28 -1.79 -8.69
C ILE A 192 -25.81 -1.68 -8.71
N ASP A 193 -26.47 -2.27 -9.71
CA ASP A 193 -27.94 -2.29 -9.81
C ASP A 193 -28.57 -3.55 -9.18
N GLY A 194 -27.75 -4.40 -8.56
CA GLY A 194 -28.16 -5.62 -7.87
C GLY A 194 -29.00 -5.37 -6.61
N HIS A 195 -29.79 -6.38 -6.23
CA HIS A 195 -30.75 -6.28 -5.12
C HIS A 195 -30.10 -6.09 -3.74
N LYS A 196 -28.84 -6.50 -3.56
CA LYS A 196 -28.14 -6.48 -2.27
C LYS A 196 -28.02 -5.08 -1.67
N TYR A 197 -27.78 -4.07 -2.51
CA TYR A 197 -27.47 -2.71 -2.04
C TYR A 197 -28.70 -1.80 -1.94
N LYS A 198 -29.76 -2.10 -2.69
CA LYS A 198 -31.06 -1.41 -2.59
C LYS A 198 -31.74 -1.64 -1.24
N LYS A 199 -31.48 -2.77 -0.59
CA LYS A 199 -32.09 -3.11 0.71
C LYS A 199 -31.63 -2.18 1.85
N TYR A 200 -30.43 -1.64 1.76
CA TYR A 200 -29.79 -0.89 2.84
C TYR A 200 -29.49 0.57 2.48
N ASN A 201 -30.04 1.08 1.37
CA ASN A 201 -29.78 2.42 0.83
C ASN A 201 -28.28 2.74 0.61
N ILE A 202 -27.45 1.72 0.37
CA ILE A 202 -25.99 1.87 0.24
C ILE A 202 -25.62 2.51 -1.09
N LEU A 203 -26.45 2.29 -2.12
CA LEU A 203 -26.24 2.91 -3.42
C LEU A 203 -26.47 4.43 -3.33
N GLU A 204 -27.53 4.85 -2.64
CA GLU A 204 -27.83 6.26 -2.39
C GLU A 204 -26.69 6.91 -1.59
N GLU A 205 -26.22 6.27 -0.51
CA GLU A 205 -25.07 6.75 0.27
C GLU A 205 -23.81 6.94 -0.61
N TYR A 206 -23.53 5.98 -1.49
CA TYR A 206 -22.40 6.07 -2.41
C TYR A 206 -22.57 7.19 -3.45
N GLN A 207 -23.78 7.34 -4.02
CA GLN A 207 -24.07 8.39 -4.99
C GLN A 207 -23.93 9.78 -4.35
N ASP A 208 -24.41 9.95 -3.12
CA ASP A 208 -24.26 11.19 -2.37
C ASP A 208 -22.79 11.47 -2.06
N TYR A 209 -22.05 10.46 -1.61
CA TYR A 209 -20.60 10.56 -1.35
C TYR A 209 -19.84 10.99 -2.59
N ILE A 210 -20.04 10.34 -3.73
CA ILE A 210 -19.25 10.63 -4.94
C ILE A 210 -19.66 11.96 -5.58
N TYR A 211 -20.94 12.32 -5.54
CA TYR A 211 -21.43 13.59 -6.05
C TYR A 211 -20.94 14.76 -5.20
N THR A 212 -21.04 14.66 -3.88
CA THR A 212 -20.62 15.73 -2.96
C THR A 212 -19.13 16.02 -3.07
N ASN A 213 -18.30 14.99 -3.23
CA ASN A 213 -16.85 15.14 -3.20
C ASN A 213 -16.23 15.40 -4.58
N LEU A 214 -16.81 14.85 -5.66
CA LEU A 214 -16.21 14.88 -7.00
C LEU A 214 -17.16 15.43 -8.08
N GLY A 215 -18.42 15.71 -7.75
CA GLY A 215 -19.44 16.12 -8.73
C GLY A 215 -19.80 15.02 -9.73
N LEU A 216 -19.45 13.76 -9.44
CA LEU A 216 -19.68 12.63 -10.34
C LEU A 216 -21.01 11.95 -10.03
N THR A 217 -21.57 11.31 -11.05
CA THR A 217 -22.78 10.48 -10.94
C THR A 217 -22.46 9.01 -11.24
N LYS A 218 -23.43 8.13 -10.95
CA LYS A 218 -23.36 6.72 -11.37
C LYS A 218 -23.14 6.57 -12.87
N ASN A 219 -23.74 7.43 -13.68
CA ASN A 219 -23.65 7.35 -15.14
C ASN A 219 -22.24 7.72 -15.65
N ASP A 220 -21.62 8.72 -15.04
CA ASP A 220 -20.23 9.10 -15.36
C ASP A 220 -19.28 7.95 -15.07
N LEU A 221 -19.46 7.30 -13.90
CA LEU A 221 -18.65 6.15 -13.51
C LEU A 221 -18.92 4.90 -14.34
N ALA A 222 -20.11 4.75 -14.94
CA ALA A 222 -20.42 3.62 -15.81
C ALA A 222 -19.72 3.76 -17.17
N THR A 223 -19.72 4.99 -17.72
CA THR A 223 -19.23 5.29 -19.07
C THR A 223 -17.70 5.42 -19.14
N GLU A 224 -17.07 6.03 -18.13
CA GLU A 224 -15.65 6.39 -18.21
C GLU A 224 -14.77 5.66 -17.18
N THR A 225 -13.88 4.80 -17.67
CA THR A 225 -12.95 4.03 -16.81
C THR A 225 -12.03 4.93 -16.00
N ILE A 226 -11.58 6.05 -16.57
CA ILE A 226 -10.70 6.98 -15.87
C ILE A 226 -11.38 7.62 -14.66
N LEU A 227 -12.70 7.86 -14.71
CA LEU A 227 -13.44 8.43 -13.60
C LEU A 227 -13.58 7.44 -12.44
N ARG A 228 -13.61 6.12 -12.71
CA ARG A 228 -13.49 5.09 -11.66
C ARG A 228 -12.11 5.10 -10.99
N THR A 229 -11.03 5.36 -11.74
CA THR A 229 -9.69 5.56 -11.16
C THR A 229 -9.66 6.78 -10.25
N VAL A 230 -10.26 7.89 -10.67
CA VAL A 230 -10.36 9.11 -9.85
C VAL A 230 -11.16 8.82 -8.57
N ALA A 231 -12.32 8.18 -8.69
CA ALA A 231 -13.17 7.79 -7.54
C ALA A 231 -12.41 6.93 -6.52
N ASN A 232 -11.75 5.86 -6.97
CA ASN A 232 -10.96 5.00 -6.07
C ASN A 232 -9.78 5.76 -5.46
N SER A 233 -9.04 6.56 -6.26
CA SER A 233 -7.92 7.35 -5.75
C SER A 233 -8.37 8.34 -4.66
N PHE A 234 -9.51 8.98 -4.86
CA PHE A 234 -10.13 9.86 -3.87
C PHE A 234 -10.52 9.10 -2.59
N TYR A 235 -11.09 7.90 -2.73
CA TYR A 235 -11.39 7.05 -1.58
C TYR A 235 -10.14 6.74 -0.74
N PHE A 236 -9.05 6.28 -1.35
CA PHE A 236 -7.83 5.97 -0.61
C PHE A 236 -7.19 7.20 0.03
N SER A 237 -7.26 8.36 -0.61
CA SER A 237 -6.82 9.62 0.00
C SER A 237 -7.69 10.02 1.19
N SER A 238 -9.00 9.81 1.12
CA SER A 238 -9.92 10.06 2.24
C SER A 238 -9.72 9.05 3.38
N LEU A 239 -9.43 7.79 3.03
CA LEU A 239 -9.13 6.73 3.98
C LEU A 239 -7.88 7.04 4.79
N GLU A 240 -6.80 7.51 4.13
CA GLU A 240 -5.57 7.96 4.79
C GLU A 240 -5.87 9.02 5.87
N LYS A 241 -6.65 10.05 5.52
CA LYS A 241 -7.06 11.10 6.47
C LYS A 241 -7.83 10.53 7.65
N LYS A 242 -8.85 9.71 7.38
CA LYS A 242 -9.71 9.10 8.41
C LYS A 242 -8.91 8.21 9.38
N ILE A 243 -7.98 7.41 8.87
CA ILE A 243 -7.10 6.57 9.71
C ILE A 243 -6.15 7.46 10.52
N THR A 244 -5.55 8.48 9.90
CA THR A 244 -4.63 9.40 10.58
C THR A 244 -5.30 10.14 11.73
N GLU A 245 -6.49 10.72 11.50
CA GLU A 245 -7.28 11.40 12.53
C GLU A 245 -7.60 10.46 13.69
N ARG A 246 -7.94 9.20 13.38
CA ARG A 246 -8.21 8.19 14.40
C ARG A 246 -6.95 7.85 15.20
N GLN A 247 -5.82 7.62 14.52
CA GLN A 247 -4.55 7.34 15.16
C GLN A 247 -4.14 8.48 16.11
N ILE A 248 -4.28 9.74 15.68
CA ILE A 248 -4.03 10.92 16.52
C ILE A 248 -4.96 10.91 17.75
N SER A 249 -6.25 10.62 17.57
CA SER A 249 -7.21 10.53 18.69
C SER A 249 -6.89 9.42 19.69
N ASP A 250 -6.26 8.34 19.21
CA ASP A 250 -5.79 7.20 20.02
C ASP A 250 -4.39 7.46 20.61
N GLY A 251 -3.83 8.68 20.44
CA GLY A 251 -2.54 9.10 21.02
C GLY A 251 -1.31 8.68 20.19
N LEU A 252 -1.50 8.20 18.96
CA LEU A 252 -0.41 7.88 18.06
C LEU A 252 0.02 9.13 17.30
N VAL A 253 1.26 9.55 17.54
CA VAL A 253 1.85 10.70 16.85
C VAL A 253 3.07 10.19 16.09
N PHE A 254 3.00 10.30 14.77
CA PHE A 254 4.17 10.20 13.91
C PHE A 254 4.57 11.61 13.48
N ASP A 255 5.87 11.87 13.29
CA ASP A 255 6.28 13.11 12.63
C ASP A 255 5.65 13.16 11.23
N THR A 256 5.00 14.28 10.91
CA THR A 256 4.49 14.56 9.57
C THR A 256 5.64 14.77 8.58
N TRP A 257 5.37 14.52 7.29
CA TRP A 257 6.30 14.67 6.16
C TRP A 257 7.03 16.02 6.11
#